data_AF-J7IJY8-F1
#
_entry.id   AF-J7IJY8-F1
#
_cell.length_a   1.000
_cell.length_b   1.000
_cell.length_c   1.000
_cell.angle_alpha   90.00
_cell.angle_beta   90.00
_cell.angle_gamma   90.00
#
_symmetry.space_group_name_H-M   'P 1'
#
loop_
_entity.id
_entity.type
_entity.pdbx_description
1 polymer ?
#
loop_
_entity_poly.entity_id
_entity_poly.type
_entity_poly.pdbx_seq_one_letter_code
_entity_poly.pdbx_strand_id
1 'polypeptide(L)'
;LVMALTRNPSCVNEKVGTYDNYHPGPHASMILTDDIDLRLFPSRWHHAFAVEKETDAGTRRSLQVFDAAGDAVHRIFLRDGSDVAAFDRAKAGLTLEDQSPSLDVVPRDPDEVPKSDLSKLDILRKKWARLTDTHQFLRLTSKLKMNRLGA
;
A
#
# COMPACT_ATOMS: atom_id res chain seq x y z
N LEU A 1 17.30 1.24 -11.05
CA LEU A 1 16.35 1.67 -10.00
C LEU A 1 14.97 1.88 -10.60
N VAL A 2 13.92 1.86 -9.79
CA VAL A 2 12.52 2.17 -10.18
C VAL A 2 11.99 3.29 -9.29
N MET A 3 10.80 3.85 -9.61
CA MET A 3 10.07 4.77 -8.74
C MET A 3 8.83 4.08 -8.14
N ALA A 4 8.78 4.03 -6.82
CA ALA A 4 7.66 3.59 -6.00
C ALA A 4 6.71 4.77 -5.72
N LEU A 5 5.44 4.65 -6.07
CA LEU A 5 4.40 5.65 -5.82
C LEU A 5 3.30 5.07 -4.95
N THR A 6 3.06 5.71 -3.81
CA THR A 6 1.91 5.44 -2.93
C THR A 6 1.22 6.76 -2.62
N ARG A 7 -0.11 6.77 -2.60
CA ARG A 7 -0.86 8.00 -2.35
C ARG A 7 -2.14 7.77 -1.57
N ASN A 8 -2.70 8.87 -1.07
CA ASN A 8 -4.08 8.98 -0.66
C ASN A 8 -4.70 10.22 -1.38
N PRO A 9 -5.95 10.63 -1.07
CA PRO A 9 -6.54 11.81 -1.70
C PRO A 9 -5.76 13.11 -1.46
N SER A 10 -5.03 13.22 -0.36
CA SER A 10 -4.39 14.46 0.09
C SER A 10 -2.87 14.49 -0.07
N CYS A 11 -2.21 13.37 -0.33
CA CYS A 11 -0.75 13.28 -0.39
C CYS A 11 -0.31 12.22 -1.40
N VAL A 12 0.74 12.54 -2.16
CA VAL A 12 1.44 11.60 -3.04
C VAL A 12 2.86 11.46 -2.50
N ASN A 13 3.32 10.23 -2.36
CA ASN A 13 4.68 9.89 -1.96
C ASN A 13 5.36 9.11 -3.09
N GLU A 14 6.48 9.65 -3.57
CA GLU A 14 7.30 9.05 -4.60
C GLU A 14 8.71 8.81 -4.07
N LYS A 15 9.21 7.58 -4.22
CA LYS A 15 10.54 7.17 -3.76
C LYS A 15 11.25 6.40 -4.87
N VAL A 16 12.54 6.69 -5.08
CA VAL A 16 13.35 6.02 -6.11
C VAL A 16 14.30 5.08 -5.42
N GLY A 17 14.35 3.82 -5.83
CA GLY A 17 15.24 2.83 -5.25
C GLY A 17 15.08 1.45 -5.88
N THR A 18 15.53 0.43 -5.16
CA THR A 18 15.42 -0.99 -5.54
C THR A 18 14.45 -1.69 -4.60
N TYR A 19 13.57 -2.52 -5.15
CA TYR A 19 12.72 -3.42 -4.36
C TYR A 19 13.58 -4.62 -3.94
N ASP A 20 14.02 -4.65 -2.68
CA ASP A 20 14.84 -5.71 -2.12
C ASP A 20 14.49 -5.92 -0.63
N ASN A 21 15.11 -6.91 0.01
CA ASN A 21 14.92 -7.21 1.43
C ASN A 21 13.44 -7.40 1.80
N TYR A 22 12.77 -8.25 1.00
CA TYR A 22 11.36 -8.59 1.18
C TYR A 22 11.17 -9.53 2.38
N HIS A 23 10.28 -9.15 3.29
CA HIS A 23 9.90 -9.93 4.45
C HIS A 23 8.43 -10.32 4.37
N PRO A 24 8.10 -11.60 4.14
CA PRO A 24 6.73 -12.06 4.16
C PRO A 24 6.18 -12.11 5.60
N GLY A 25 4.88 -11.96 5.75
CA GLY A 25 4.19 -12.17 7.03
C GLY A 25 2.72 -12.51 6.82
N PRO A 26 2.05 -13.11 7.83
CA PRO A 26 0.70 -13.64 7.70
C PRO A 26 -0.38 -12.55 7.52
N HIS A 27 -0.12 -11.34 7.99
CA HIS A 27 -1.07 -10.21 7.91
C HIS A 27 -0.51 -9.01 7.14
N ALA A 28 0.80 -8.80 7.24
CA ALA A 28 1.51 -7.73 6.56
C ALA A 28 2.85 -8.28 6.07
N SER A 29 3.30 -7.79 4.92
CA SER A 29 4.64 -8.00 4.41
C SER A 29 5.38 -6.67 4.31
N MET A 30 6.70 -6.71 4.17
CA MET A 30 7.55 -5.52 4.24
C MET A 30 8.62 -5.55 3.16
N ILE A 31 8.98 -4.38 2.67
CA ILE A 31 10.20 -4.13 1.90
C ILE A 31 11.00 -3.14 2.73
N LEU A 32 12.25 -3.47 3.05
CA LEU A 32 13.07 -2.69 3.97
C LEU A 32 14.42 -2.37 3.34
N THR A 33 14.50 -1.24 2.64
CA THR A 33 15.76 -0.69 2.11
C THR A 33 15.91 0.76 2.57
N ASP A 34 17.08 1.35 2.38
CA ASP A 34 17.31 2.76 2.73
C ASP A 34 16.43 3.72 1.92
N ASP A 35 16.11 3.35 0.67
CA ASP A 35 15.33 4.18 -0.25
C ASP A 35 13.85 3.84 -0.27
N ILE A 36 13.51 2.55 -0.35
CA ILE A 36 12.15 2.03 -0.42
C ILE A 36 11.87 1.25 0.86
N ASP A 37 11.05 1.84 1.72
CA ASP A 37 10.55 1.24 2.96
C ASP A 37 9.02 1.17 2.91
N LEU A 38 8.47 -0.05 2.79
CA LEU A 38 7.04 -0.28 2.62
C LEU A 38 6.50 -1.22 3.69
N ARG A 39 5.27 -0.93 4.13
CA ARG A 39 4.39 -1.87 4.82
C ARG A 39 3.26 -2.23 3.87
N LEU A 40 3.19 -3.51 3.50
CA LEU A 40 2.23 -4.04 2.54
C LEU A 40 1.19 -4.85 3.29
N PHE A 41 -0.07 -4.72 2.89
CA PHE A 41 -1.19 -5.50 3.42
C PHE A 41 -1.81 -6.29 2.25
N PRO A 42 -1.29 -7.49 1.93
CA PRO A 42 -1.67 -8.22 0.71
C PRO A 42 -3.16 -8.53 0.60
N SER A 43 -3.88 -8.63 1.72
CA SER A 43 -5.34 -8.81 1.73
C SER A 43 -6.11 -7.66 1.09
N ARG A 44 -5.47 -6.51 0.84
CA ARG A 44 -6.05 -5.34 0.17
C ARG A 44 -5.62 -5.22 -1.30
N TRP A 45 -4.78 -6.12 -1.79
CA TRP A 45 -4.29 -6.12 -3.16
C TRP A 45 -5.18 -7.05 -3.97
N HIS A 46 -5.97 -6.50 -4.90
CA HIS A 46 -6.99 -7.28 -5.61
C HIS A 46 -6.72 -7.42 -7.10
N HIS A 47 -6.31 -6.34 -7.75
CA HIS A 47 -5.97 -6.34 -9.17
C HIS A 47 -4.57 -5.80 -9.39
N ALA A 48 -3.87 -6.32 -10.41
CA ALA A 48 -2.56 -5.84 -10.80
C ALA A 48 -2.42 -5.83 -12.33
N PHE A 49 -1.77 -4.79 -12.86
CA PHE A 49 -1.56 -4.61 -14.29
C PHE A 49 -0.11 -4.24 -14.58
N ALA A 50 0.47 -4.91 -15.58
CA ALA A 50 1.67 -4.45 -16.26
C ALA A 50 1.26 -3.54 -17.43
N VAL A 51 1.55 -2.25 -17.29
CA VAL A 51 1.14 -1.21 -18.24
C VAL A 51 2.35 -0.73 -19.02
N GLU A 52 2.24 -0.77 -20.35
CA GLU A 52 3.17 -0.13 -21.28
C GLU A 52 2.40 0.97 -22.02
N LYS A 53 2.95 2.19 -22.03
CA LYS A 53 2.33 3.35 -22.66
C LYS A 53 3.36 4.06 -23.52
N GLU A 54 3.07 4.19 -24.80
CA GLU A 54 3.86 5.02 -25.71
C GLU A 54 3.70 6.50 -25.36
N THR A 55 4.82 7.22 -25.38
CA THR A 55 4.89 8.67 -25.14
C THR A 55 5.88 9.29 -26.12
N ASP A 56 5.89 10.61 -26.24
CA ASP A 56 6.86 11.32 -27.09
C ASP A 56 8.32 11.07 -26.67
N ALA A 57 8.55 10.67 -25.41
CA ALA A 57 9.85 10.30 -24.86
C ALA A 57 10.15 8.78 -24.91
N GLY A 58 9.29 8.00 -25.58
CA GLY A 58 9.38 6.55 -25.67
C GLY A 58 8.42 5.79 -24.74
N THR A 59 8.53 4.46 -24.73
CA THR A 59 7.66 3.57 -23.96
C THR A 59 7.88 3.72 -22.45
N ARG A 60 6.85 4.14 -21.73
CA ARG A 60 6.80 4.10 -20.26
C ARG A 60 6.23 2.78 -19.78
N ARG A 61 6.88 2.15 -18.81
CA ARG A 61 6.48 0.88 -18.21
C ARG A 61 6.15 1.04 -16.73
N SER A 62 5.10 0.38 -16.28
CA SER A 62 4.72 0.37 -14.86
C SER A 62 4.01 -0.90 -14.44
N LEU A 63 4.15 -1.26 -13.16
CA LEU A 63 3.28 -2.22 -12.47
C LEU A 63 2.33 -1.42 -11.58
N GLN A 64 1.02 -1.66 -11.69
CA GLN A 64 0.01 -0.90 -10.96
C GLN A 64 -0.93 -1.84 -10.23
N VAL A 65 -1.11 -1.62 -8.93
CA VAL A 65 -1.94 -2.45 -8.05
C VAL A 65 -3.14 -1.66 -7.55
N PHE A 66 -4.29 -2.31 -7.52
CA PHE A 66 -5.57 -1.76 -7.13
C PHE A 66 -6.25 -2.64 -6.08
N ASP A 67 -7.07 -2.03 -5.22
CA ASP A 67 -7.90 -2.74 -4.26
C ASP A 67 -9.20 -3.26 -4.89
N ALA A 68 -10.04 -3.91 -4.09
CA ALA A 68 -11.30 -4.49 -4.56
C ALA A 68 -12.33 -3.44 -5.00
N ALA A 69 -12.17 -2.18 -4.60
CA ALA A 69 -13.01 -1.07 -5.08
C ALA A 69 -12.45 -0.42 -6.35
N GLY A 70 -11.29 -0.88 -6.83
CA GLY A 70 -10.60 -0.30 -7.97
C GLY A 70 -9.74 0.92 -7.62
N ASP A 71 -9.56 1.23 -6.34
CA ASP A 71 -8.69 2.34 -5.93
C ASP A 71 -7.22 1.95 -6.05
N ALA A 72 -6.38 2.90 -6.47
CA ALA A 72 -4.94 2.66 -6.62
C ALA A 72 -4.27 2.46 -5.25
N VAL A 73 -3.67 1.29 -5.05
CA VAL A 73 -2.93 0.92 -3.82
C VAL A 73 -1.46 1.30 -3.93
N HIS A 74 -0.82 0.89 -5.03
CA HIS A 74 0.62 1.11 -5.21
C HIS A 74 0.99 1.06 -6.70
N ARG A 75 1.99 1.84 -7.10
CA ARG A 75 2.52 1.82 -8.47
C ARG A 75 4.04 1.79 -8.47
N ILE A 76 4.60 1.04 -9.40
CA ILE A 76 6.03 0.93 -9.67
C ILE A 76 6.26 1.41 -11.09
N PHE A 77 7.00 2.50 -11.26
CA PHE A 77 7.37 3.02 -12.58
C PHE A 77 8.81 2.69 -12.88
N LEU A 78 9.05 2.12 -14.06
CA LEU A 78 10.40 2.03 -14.59
C LEU A 78 10.89 3.44 -14.94
N ARG A 79 12.20 3.62 -14.81
CA ARG A 79 12.96 4.83 -15.13
C ARG A 79 14.06 4.47 -16.11
N ASP A 80 14.76 5.50 -16.59
CA ASP A 80 16.00 5.31 -17.33
C ASP A 80 16.99 4.49 -16.49
N GLY A 81 17.53 3.43 -17.09
CA GLY A 81 18.40 2.47 -16.41
C GLY A 81 17.69 1.47 -15.48
N SER A 82 16.35 1.38 -15.49
CA SER A 82 15.66 0.21 -14.93
C SER A 82 15.98 -1.06 -15.72
N ASP A 83 15.93 -2.21 -15.05
CA ASP A 83 16.01 -3.52 -15.71
C ASP A 83 14.69 -3.82 -16.42
N VAL A 84 14.63 -3.51 -17.72
CA VAL A 84 13.47 -3.80 -18.58
C VAL A 84 13.27 -5.32 -18.72
N ALA A 85 14.35 -6.10 -18.76
CA ALA A 85 14.23 -7.55 -18.87
C ALA A 85 13.59 -8.17 -17.60
N ALA A 86 13.83 -7.60 -16.42
CA ALA A 86 13.11 -8.00 -15.21
C ALA A 86 11.62 -7.71 -15.28
N PHE A 87 11.23 -6.56 -15.83
CA PHE A 87 9.82 -6.24 -16.08
C PHE A 87 9.18 -7.23 -17.05
N ASP A 88 9.86 -7.54 -18.16
CA ASP A 88 9.35 -8.48 -19.16
C ASP A 88 9.19 -9.90 -18.58
N ARG A 89 10.14 -10.35 -17.75
CA ARG A 89 10.02 -11.63 -17.03
C ARG A 89 8.84 -11.63 -16.06
N ALA A 90 8.65 -10.55 -15.30
CA ALA A 90 7.53 -10.43 -14.37
C ALA A 90 6.18 -10.43 -15.10
N LYS A 91 6.08 -9.67 -16.20
CA LYS A 91 4.89 -9.66 -17.07
C LYS A 91 4.61 -11.07 -17.59
N ALA A 92 5.57 -11.71 -18.24
CA ALA A 92 5.38 -13.04 -18.80
C ALA A 92 5.03 -14.11 -17.76
N GLY A 93 5.60 -14.03 -16.55
CA GLY A 93 5.39 -15.02 -15.49
C GLY A 93 4.13 -14.81 -14.65
N LEU A 94 3.51 -13.63 -14.69
CA LEU A 94 2.36 -13.27 -13.84
C LEU A 94 1.08 -12.93 -14.62
N THR A 95 1.13 -12.86 -15.94
CA THR A 95 -0.07 -12.68 -16.78
C THR A 95 -1.06 -13.81 -16.55
N LEU A 96 -2.30 -13.45 -16.29
CA LEU A 96 -3.42 -14.40 -16.16
C LEU A 96 -3.96 -14.79 -17.55
N GLU A 97 -4.59 -15.96 -17.66
CA GLU A 97 -5.23 -16.39 -18.90
C GLU A 97 -6.38 -15.46 -19.32
N ASP A 98 -7.18 -15.02 -18.34
CA ASP A 98 -8.21 -14.01 -18.56
C ASP A 98 -7.56 -12.62 -18.65
N GLN A 99 -7.72 -12.00 -19.81
CA GLN A 99 -7.24 -10.65 -20.14
C GLN A 99 -8.42 -9.73 -20.51
N SER A 100 -9.61 -10.02 -20.00
CA SER A 100 -10.80 -9.21 -20.21
C SER A 100 -10.57 -7.76 -19.73
N PRO A 101 -11.08 -6.76 -20.47
CA PRO A 101 -10.90 -5.35 -20.12
C PRO A 101 -11.83 -4.88 -19.00
N SER A 102 -12.71 -5.74 -18.49
CA SER A 102 -13.63 -5.46 -17.38
C SER A 102 -13.03 -5.88 -16.04
N LEU A 103 -13.32 -5.09 -15.00
CA LEU A 103 -12.95 -5.39 -13.62
C LEU A 103 -14.20 -5.55 -12.76
N ASP A 104 -14.27 -6.65 -12.03
CA ASP A 104 -15.29 -6.87 -11.01
C ASP A 104 -14.88 -6.13 -9.73
N VAL A 105 -15.42 -4.92 -9.56
CA VAL A 105 -15.18 -4.08 -8.38
C VAL A 105 -16.36 -4.11 -7.42
N VAL A 106 -16.06 -3.95 -6.13
CA VAL A 106 -17.06 -3.82 -5.05
C VAL A 106 -17.13 -2.38 -4.54
N PRO A 107 -18.28 -1.93 -4.01
CA PRO A 107 -18.37 -0.62 -3.37
C PRO A 107 -17.33 -0.46 -2.26
N ARG A 108 -16.69 0.71 -2.21
CA ARG A 108 -15.72 1.05 -1.16
C ARG A 108 -16.42 1.11 0.21
N ASP A 109 -15.79 0.51 1.22
CA ASP A 109 -16.21 0.70 2.61
C ASP A 109 -16.14 2.19 2.98
N PRO A 110 -17.19 2.75 3.62
CA PRO A 110 -17.16 4.13 4.06
C PRO A 110 -16.06 4.34 5.10
N ASP A 111 -15.47 5.54 5.11
CA ASP A 111 -14.48 5.90 6.11
C ASP A 111 -15.07 5.79 7.52
N GLU A 112 -14.30 5.24 8.45
CA GLU A 112 -14.76 5.16 9.83
C GLU A 112 -14.91 6.54 10.45
N VAL A 113 -16.11 6.85 10.95
CA VAL A 113 -16.35 8.03 11.79
C VAL A 113 -15.58 7.91 13.12
N PRO A 114 -15.24 9.04 13.77
CA PRO A 114 -14.61 9.01 15.09
C PRO A 114 -15.42 8.18 16.10
N LYS A 115 -14.77 7.20 16.74
CA LYS A 115 -15.35 6.36 17.79
C LYS A 115 -14.69 6.73 19.12
N SER A 116 -15.37 7.55 19.92
CA SER A 116 -14.89 8.06 21.21
C SER A 116 -15.67 7.49 22.39
N ASP A 117 -15.01 7.41 23.55
CA ASP A 117 -15.63 7.04 24.82
C ASP A 117 -15.00 7.84 25.96
N LEU A 118 -15.60 8.99 26.28
CA LEU A 118 -15.07 9.94 27.28
C LEU A 118 -14.97 9.33 28.68
N SER A 119 -15.75 8.28 28.99
CA SER A 119 -15.66 7.59 30.29
C SER A 119 -14.30 6.90 30.50
N LYS A 120 -13.54 6.66 29.43
CA LYS A 120 -12.23 6.01 29.45
C LYS A 120 -11.07 6.99 29.22
N LEU A 121 -11.31 8.30 29.22
CA LEU A 121 -10.30 9.31 28.90
C LEU A 121 -9.05 9.21 29.80
N ASP A 122 -9.22 9.05 31.10
CA ASP A 122 -8.10 8.92 32.03
C ASP A 122 -7.30 7.62 31.80
N ILE A 123 -7.99 6.53 31.45
CA ILE A 123 -7.36 5.25 31.10
C ILE A 123 -6.54 5.40 29.81
N LEU A 124 -7.11 6.05 28.79
CA LEU A 124 -6.43 6.34 27.53
C LEU A 124 -5.16 7.14 27.78
N ARG A 125 -5.25 8.30 28.46
CA ARG A 125 -4.11 9.18 28.75
C ARG A 125 -3.01 8.45 29.54
N LYS A 126 -3.39 7.74 30.60
CA LYS A 126 -2.43 6.99 31.45
C LYS A 126 -1.70 5.89 30.67
N LYS A 127 -2.39 5.17 29.79
CA LYS A 127 -1.79 4.10 28.97
C LYS A 127 -0.99 4.66 27.80
N TRP A 128 -1.47 5.74 27.18
CA TRP A 128 -0.76 6.46 26.11
C TRP A 128 0.62 6.92 26.59
N ALA A 129 0.69 7.54 27.77
CA ALA A 129 1.94 8.03 28.36
C ALA A 129 3.00 6.94 28.62
N ARG A 130 2.63 5.65 28.52
CA ARG A 130 3.51 4.50 28.75
C ARG A 130 3.82 3.71 27.48
N LEU A 131 3.34 4.16 26.31
CA LEU A 131 3.65 3.50 25.05
C LEU A 131 5.15 3.62 24.76
N THR A 132 5.77 2.51 24.40
CA THR A 132 7.20 2.45 24.03
C THR A 132 7.41 2.10 22.55
N ASP A 133 6.33 1.73 21.86
CA ASP A 133 6.34 1.31 20.47
C ASP A 133 5.06 1.75 19.76
N THR A 134 5.16 2.22 18.52
CA THR A 134 4.04 2.79 17.75
C THR A 134 2.94 1.75 17.45
N HIS A 135 3.28 0.46 17.33
CA HIS A 135 2.33 -0.63 17.11
C HIS A 135 1.52 -0.97 18.37
N GLN A 136 1.87 -0.43 19.54
CA GLN A 136 1.06 -0.56 20.74
C GLN A 136 -0.18 0.34 20.70
N PHE A 137 -0.15 1.45 19.92
CA PHE A 137 -1.25 2.40 19.87
C PHE A 137 -2.55 1.78 19.33
N LEU A 138 -2.48 1.07 18.20
CA LEU A 138 -3.66 0.41 17.62
C LEU A 138 -4.28 -0.64 18.57
N ARG A 139 -3.44 -1.31 19.37
CA ARG A 139 -3.91 -2.26 20.40
C ARG A 139 -4.57 -1.52 21.57
N LEU A 140 -4.07 -0.34 21.94
CA LEU A 140 -4.66 0.49 22.99
C LEU A 140 -6.06 0.97 22.58
N THR A 141 -6.21 1.59 21.40
CA THR A 141 -7.49 2.10 20.93
C THR A 141 -8.53 0.99 20.77
N SER A 142 -8.15 -0.13 20.16
CA SER A 142 -9.00 -1.32 20.03
C SER A 142 -9.52 -1.83 21.38
N LYS A 143 -8.65 -1.97 22.40
CA LYS A 143 -9.05 -2.39 23.75
C LYS A 143 -10.03 -1.42 24.42
N LEU A 144 -9.93 -0.13 24.11
CA LEU A 144 -10.84 0.89 24.64
C LEU A 144 -12.14 1.01 23.82
N LYS A 145 -12.26 0.27 22.70
CA LYS A 145 -13.33 0.40 21.70
C LYS A 145 -13.37 1.79 21.05
N MET A 146 -12.21 2.41 20.90
CA MET A 146 -12.01 3.67 20.19
C MET A 146 -11.28 3.41 18.86
N ASN A 147 -11.35 4.36 17.93
CA ASN A 147 -10.47 4.38 16.76
C ASN A 147 -9.49 5.56 16.84
N ARG A 148 -8.58 5.67 15.86
CA ARG A 148 -7.52 6.69 15.87
C ARG A 148 -8.06 8.13 15.94
N LEU A 149 -9.18 8.41 15.28
CA LEU A 149 -9.78 9.75 15.29
C LEU A 149 -10.52 10.05 16.60
N GLY A 150 -11.09 9.03 17.23
CA GLY A 150 -11.88 9.20 18.45
C GLY A 150 -11.10 9.11 19.75
N ALA A 151 -9.88 8.55 19.73
CA ALA A 151 -8.96 8.50 20.87
C ALA A 151 -8.18 9.81 21.00
#